data_AF-A0AAC8THU8-F1
#
_entry.id   AF-A0AAC8THU8-F1
#
_cell.length_a   1.000
_cell.length_b   1.000
_cell.length_c   1.000
_cell.angle_alpha   90.00
_cell.angle_beta   90.00
_cell.angle_gamma   90.00
#
_symmetry.space_group_name_H-M   'P 1'
#
loop_
_entity.id
_entity.type
_entity.pdbx_description
1 polymer ?
#
loop_
_entity_poly.entity_id
_entity_poly.type
_entity_poly.pdbx_seq_one_letter_code
_entity_poly.pdbx_strand_id
1 'polypeptide(L)'
;MKLVKSHYLADGKLYNHGQETTLIQVEAPEDYEALLHNIFSTGYYDRNYFESHSGLRGDRKVPHFWAMAQMLRTLRPRAVLDVGCGRGDVLSLLEPHGVQVTGIDFSEDVRSVTWPNVREHYLAGDFAERCRELAREGRRFDTLCAFDIWEHLLPRRLHEYISALVSVASEDALFVFVVPAFGTDRVFGEQFPLEMEENRARFEAREPFEFLCAERLEPPIPASGHLIWAHTEWWERQFVQHGLERLPDVERRLHAVFDLFFPHSVRSFYVFCRDPRAVQPRTRHLLPGPALVHRARLFQHMAEDIRARRITLSGEGRELLRKTVSTLAPAPVKRAWRTLRGLVRPG
;
A
#
# COMPACT_ATOMS: atom_id res chain seq x y z
N MET A 1 -25.51 5.90 -12.39
CA MET A 1 -24.77 4.62 -12.35
C MET A 1 -25.65 3.48 -12.85
N LYS A 2 -25.04 2.55 -13.59
CA LYS A 2 -25.73 1.42 -14.21
C LYS A 2 -24.93 0.12 -14.04
N LEU A 3 -25.63 -0.99 -13.81
CA LEU A 3 -25.02 -2.33 -13.85
C LEU A 3 -25.02 -2.86 -15.28
N VAL A 4 -23.87 -3.32 -15.74
CA VAL A 4 -23.64 -3.82 -17.11
C VAL A 4 -23.01 -5.21 -17.03
N LYS A 5 -23.57 -6.20 -17.73
CA LYS A 5 -22.94 -7.52 -17.86
C LYS A 5 -21.74 -7.42 -18.78
N SER A 6 -20.63 -8.03 -18.39
CA SER A 6 -19.39 -8.04 -19.15
C SER A 6 -18.61 -9.35 -18.90
N HIS A 7 -17.37 -9.40 -19.37
CA HIS A 7 -16.42 -10.46 -19.16
C HIS A 7 -15.03 -9.87 -19.03
N TYR A 8 -14.18 -10.50 -18.22
CA TYR A 8 -12.76 -10.23 -18.25
C TYR A 8 -12.21 -10.51 -19.66
N LEU A 9 -11.19 -9.79 -20.09
CA LEU A 9 -10.46 -10.12 -21.31
C LEU A 9 -9.93 -11.56 -21.24
N ALA A 10 -9.64 -12.15 -22.40
CA ALA A 10 -9.15 -13.52 -22.53
C ALA A 10 -7.70 -13.57 -23.08
N ASP A 11 -6.85 -12.63 -22.66
CA ASP A 11 -5.46 -12.52 -23.11
C ASP A 11 -4.45 -13.26 -22.21
N GLY A 12 -4.93 -13.90 -21.13
CA GLY A 12 -4.12 -14.69 -20.20
C GLY A 12 -3.28 -13.85 -19.23
N LYS A 13 -3.43 -12.52 -19.23
CA LYS A 13 -2.75 -11.65 -18.26
C LYS A 13 -3.47 -11.64 -16.92
N LEU A 14 -2.78 -12.00 -15.84
CA LEU A 14 -3.31 -11.93 -14.47
C LEU A 14 -4.67 -12.65 -14.35
N TYR A 15 -5.78 -11.94 -14.14
CA TYR A 15 -7.13 -12.48 -14.01
C TYR A 15 -7.87 -12.61 -15.36
N ASN A 16 -7.25 -12.25 -16.49
CA ASN A 16 -7.90 -12.23 -17.79
C ASN A 16 -8.05 -13.65 -18.39
N HIS A 17 -9.10 -14.35 -17.95
CA HIS A 17 -9.45 -15.70 -18.41
C HIS A 17 -10.82 -15.79 -19.09
N GLY A 18 -11.42 -14.66 -19.49
CA GLY A 18 -12.71 -14.66 -20.18
C GLY A 18 -13.93 -14.88 -19.28
N GLN A 19 -13.75 -14.96 -17.95
CA GLN A 19 -14.87 -15.19 -17.04
C GLN A 19 -15.86 -14.03 -17.02
N GLU A 20 -17.15 -14.35 -16.88
CA GLU A 20 -18.21 -13.35 -16.79
C GLU A 20 -18.06 -12.48 -15.53
N THR A 21 -18.45 -11.22 -15.66
CA THR A 21 -18.50 -10.28 -14.54
C THR A 21 -19.67 -9.29 -14.71
N THR A 22 -19.94 -8.52 -13.68
CA THR A 22 -20.84 -7.36 -13.76
C THR A 22 -20.04 -6.11 -13.44
N LEU A 23 -20.17 -5.09 -14.28
CA LEU A 23 -19.54 -3.80 -14.11
C LEU A 23 -20.54 -2.78 -13.59
N ILE A 24 -20.07 -1.86 -12.75
CA ILE A 24 -20.73 -0.63 -12.37
C ILE A 24 -20.19 0.45 -13.31
N GLN A 25 -21.05 0.95 -14.20
CA GLN A 25 -20.76 2.12 -15.02
C GLN A 25 -21.04 3.38 -14.20
N VAL A 26 -20.00 4.19 -14.01
CA VAL A 26 -20.05 5.53 -13.44
C VAL A 26 -20.36 6.50 -14.57
N GLU A 27 -21.49 7.21 -14.48
CA GLU A 27 -22.00 8.10 -15.52
C GLU A 27 -21.83 9.58 -15.15
N ALA A 28 -21.79 9.88 -13.84
CA ALA A 28 -21.65 11.23 -13.32
C ALA A 28 -20.87 11.26 -11.99
N PRO A 29 -20.28 12.41 -11.60
CA PRO A 29 -19.56 12.55 -10.33
C PRO A 29 -20.38 12.18 -9.08
N GLU A 30 -21.70 12.34 -9.12
CA GLU A 30 -22.63 11.98 -8.05
C GLU A 30 -22.69 10.47 -7.80
N ASP A 31 -22.37 9.66 -8.81
CA ASP A 31 -22.33 8.20 -8.68
C ASP A 31 -21.23 7.76 -7.71
N TYR A 32 -20.09 8.45 -7.66
CA TYR A 32 -19.04 8.14 -6.69
C TYR A 32 -19.51 8.35 -5.24
N GLU A 33 -20.35 9.36 -5.00
CA GLU A 33 -20.93 9.58 -3.67
C GLU A 33 -21.95 8.51 -3.31
N ALA A 34 -22.77 8.09 -4.28
CA ALA A 34 -23.70 7.00 -4.08
C ALA A 34 -22.94 5.68 -3.76
N LEU A 35 -21.86 5.39 -4.47
CA LEU A 35 -21.01 4.23 -4.20
C LEU A 35 -20.32 4.32 -2.84
N LEU A 36 -19.77 5.47 -2.48
CA LEU A 36 -19.18 5.69 -1.16
C LEU A 36 -20.24 5.53 -0.05
N HIS A 37 -21.43 6.07 -0.26
CA HIS A 37 -22.56 5.89 0.66
C HIS A 37 -22.91 4.41 0.82
N ASN A 38 -22.99 3.65 -0.27
CA ASN A 38 -23.26 2.20 -0.22
C ASN A 38 -22.19 1.45 0.58
N ILE A 39 -20.91 1.76 0.34
CA ILE A 39 -19.77 1.19 1.07
C ILE A 39 -19.93 1.42 2.59
N PHE A 40 -20.16 2.66 3.02
CA PHE A 40 -20.25 2.95 4.45
C PHE A 40 -21.56 2.48 5.09
N SER A 41 -22.71 2.70 4.44
CA SER A 41 -24.03 2.34 4.99
C SER A 41 -24.22 0.83 5.17
N THR A 42 -23.51 0.03 4.38
CA THR A 42 -23.54 -1.43 4.50
C THR A 42 -22.50 -2.00 5.47
N GLY A 43 -21.67 -1.15 6.07
CA GLY A 43 -20.54 -1.61 6.88
C GLY A 43 -19.51 -2.38 6.05
N TYR A 44 -19.29 -2.01 4.79
CA TYR A 44 -18.33 -2.72 3.92
C TYR A 44 -16.92 -2.72 4.51
N TYR A 45 -16.52 -1.66 5.24
CA TYR A 45 -15.26 -1.62 5.99
C TYR A 45 -15.45 -1.92 7.49
N ASP A 46 -16.40 -2.80 7.83
CA ASP A 46 -16.56 -3.25 9.21
C ASP A 46 -15.39 -4.14 9.67
N ARG A 47 -15.46 -4.60 10.92
CA ARG A 47 -14.49 -5.53 11.48
C ARG A 47 -14.30 -6.78 10.61
N ASN A 48 -15.36 -7.30 9.99
CA ASN A 48 -15.28 -8.52 9.19
C ASN A 48 -14.47 -8.30 7.91
N TYR A 49 -14.61 -7.14 7.25
CA TYR A 49 -13.77 -6.79 6.09
C TYR A 49 -12.30 -6.77 6.46
N PHE A 50 -11.95 -6.10 7.55
CA PHE A 50 -10.55 -6.06 7.96
C PHE A 50 -10.05 -7.47 8.38
N GLU A 51 -10.87 -8.27 9.06
CA GLU A 51 -10.55 -9.68 9.40
C GLU A 51 -10.35 -10.58 8.18
N SER A 52 -11.09 -10.34 7.09
CA SER A 52 -11.09 -11.18 5.89
C SER A 52 -10.14 -10.71 4.78
N HIS A 53 -10.00 -9.40 4.53
CA HIS A 53 -9.31 -8.83 3.36
C HIS A 53 -7.95 -8.20 3.68
N SER A 54 -7.79 -7.55 4.84
CA SER A 54 -6.48 -7.01 5.26
C SER A 54 -5.61 -8.02 6.03
N GLY A 55 -6.16 -9.23 6.26
CA GLY A 55 -5.51 -10.27 7.03
C GLY A 55 -5.48 -10.02 8.54
N LEU A 56 -6.43 -9.24 9.11
CA LEU A 56 -6.57 -9.09 10.56
C LEU A 56 -6.96 -10.43 11.20
N ARG A 57 -5.98 -11.30 11.41
CA ARG A 57 -6.16 -12.50 12.24
C ARG A 57 -5.62 -12.22 13.63
N GLY A 58 -6.46 -11.65 14.49
CA GLY A 58 -6.16 -11.46 15.91
C GLY A 58 -4.84 -10.72 16.14
N ASP A 59 -3.93 -11.32 16.88
CA ASP A 59 -2.63 -10.77 17.31
C ASP A 59 -1.48 -10.99 16.30
N ARG A 60 -1.78 -11.09 15.00
CA ARG A 60 -0.77 -11.46 13.97
C ARG A 60 -0.56 -10.37 12.92
N LYS A 61 0.69 -10.27 12.44
CA LYS A 61 1.11 -9.32 11.40
C LYS A 61 1.36 -10.05 10.08
N VAL A 62 0.93 -9.48 8.97
CA VAL A 62 1.17 -10.05 7.64
C VAL A 62 2.61 -9.71 7.18
N PRO A 63 3.37 -10.64 6.58
CA PRO A 63 4.78 -10.37 6.28
C PRO A 63 5.07 -9.26 5.28
N HIS A 64 4.13 -8.95 4.38
CA HIS A 64 4.33 -7.82 3.48
C HIS A 64 4.35 -6.50 4.28
N PHE A 65 3.54 -6.33 5.32
CA PHE A 65 3.63 -5.15 6.21
C PHE A 65 4.99 -5.06 6.92
N TRP A 66 5.59 -6.19 7.29
CA TRP A 66 6.97 -6.17 7.78
C TRP A 66 7.95 -5.72 6.70
N ALA A 67 7.83 -6.24 5.48
CA ALA A 67 8.68 -5.83 4.37
C ALA A 67 8.51 -4.34 4.04
N MET A 68 7.29 -3.80 4.14
CA MET A 68 7.00 -2.38 3.97
C MET A 68 7.64 -1.55 5.09
N ALA A 69 7.52 -1.97 6.36
CA ALA A 69 8.20 -1.32 7.47
C ALA A 69 9.73 -1.32 7.27
N GLN A 70 10.33 -2.43 6.82
CA GLN A 70 11.76 -2.46 6.51
C GLN A 70 12.11 -1.58 5.32
N MET A 71 11.29 -1.57 4.27
CA MET A 71 11.46 -0.68 3.11
C MET A 71 11.52 0.77 3.59
N LEU A 72 10.55 1.20 4.40
CA LEU A 72 10.57 2.54 5.00
C LEU A 72 11.82 2.76 5.85
N ARG A 73 12.23 1.83 6.71
CA ARG A 73 13.46 1.94 7.51
C ARG A 73 14.72 2.14 6.66
N THR A 74 14.78 1.56 5.46
CA THR A 74 15.92 1.81 4.55
C THR A 74 16.01 3.27 4.10
N LEU A 75 14.90 4.01 4.13
CA LEU A 75 14.83 5.45 3.87
C LEU A 75 15.17 6.31 5.10
N ARG A 76 15.54 5.68 6.23
CA ARG A 76 15.95 6.34 7.48
C ARG A 76 14.94 7.40 7.97
N PRO A 77 13.67 7.03 8.19
CA PRO A 77 12.64 7.95 8.64
C PRO A 77 12.89 8.36 10.08
N ARG A 78 12.54 9.60 10.41
CA ARG A 78 12.53 10.12 11.79
C ARG A 78 11.10 10.30 12.28
N ALA A 79 10.23 10.79 11.41
CA ALA A 79 8.82 11.03 11.69
C ALA A 79 7.96 10.56 10.52
N VAL A 80 7.18 9.50 10.75
CA VAL A 80 6.31 8.86 9.76
C VAL A 80 4.85 9.25 9.97
N LEU A 81 4.21 9.68 8.89
CA LEU A 81 2.76 9.74 8.79
C LEU A 81 2.29 8.66 7.82
N ASP A 82 1.36 7.81 8.25
CA ASP A 82 0.71 6.80 7.41
C ASP A 82 -0.78 7.12 7.33
N VAL A 83 -1.29 7.45 6.13
CA VAL A 83 -2.72 7.72 5.90
C VAL A 83 -3.41 6.49 5.32
N GLY A 84 -4.58 6.15 5.83
CA GLY A 84 -5.17 4.82 5.65
C GLY A 84 -4.38 3.75 6.41
N CYS A 85 -3.91 4.06 7.62
CA CYS A 85 -2.98 3.18 8.34
C CYS A 85 -3.61 1.86 8.81
N GLY A 86 -4.93 1.71 8.72
CA GLY A 86 -5.67 0.59 9.31
C GLY A 86 -5.29 0.40 10.77
N ARG A 87 -4.93 -0.82 11.14
CA ARG A 87 -4.52 -1.18 12.51
C ARG A 87 -3.12 -0.64 12.91
N GLY A 88 -2.42 0.03 12.00
CA GLY A 88 -1.06 0.51 12.21
C GLY A 88 -0.01 -0.61 12.19
N ASP A 89 -0.20 -1.66 11.38
CA ASP A 89 0.72 -2.80 11.31
C ASP A 89 2.14 -2.36 10.93
N VAL A 90 2.30 -1.48 9.94
CA VAL A 90 3.59 -0.90 9.56
C VAL A 90 4.14 -0.02 10.68
N LEU A 91 3.32 0.90 11.21
CA LEU A 91 3.72 1.83 12.27
C LEU A 91 4.21 1.10 13.53
N SER A 92 3.52 0.03 13.93
CA SER A 92 3.85 -0.77 15.11
C SER A 92 5.21 -1.45 15.02
N LEU A 93 5.73 -1.64 13.80
CA LEU A 93 7.06 -2.18 13.52
C LEU A 93 8.13 -1.10 13.41
N LEU A 94 7.74 0.16 13.22
CA LEU A 94 8.67 1.30 13.12
C LEU A 94 8.95 1.92 14.49
N GLU A 95 7.90 2.08 15.31
CA GLU A 95 7.97 2.75 16.62
C GLU A 95 9.06 2.17 17.55
N PRO A 96 9.22 0.83 17.70
CA PRO A 96 10.27 0.25 18.54
C PRO A 96 11.71 0.53 18.08
N HIS A 97 11.89 1.12 16.89
CA HIS A 97 13.17 1.57 16.36
C HIS A 97 13.41 3.08 16.55
N GLY A 98 12.64 3.73 17.42
CA GLY A 98 12.79 5.16 17.74
C GLY A 98 12.24 6.09 16.66
N VAL A 99 11.43 5.57 15.73
CA VAL A 99 10.75 6.38 14.72
C VAL A 99 9.50 6.97 15.36
N GLN A 100 9.31 8.29 15.27
CA GLN A 100 8.05 8.91 15.66
C GLN A 100 6.98 8.53 14.63
N VAL A 101 5.87 7.97 15.07
CA VAL A 101 4.81 7.51 14.17
C VAL A 101 3.53 8.30 14.42
N THR A 102 2.73 8.48 13.37
CA THR A 102 1.36 8.96 13.43
C THR A 102 0.57 8.24 12.35
N GLY A 103 -0.58 7.69 12.71
CA GLY A 103 -1.47 7.00 11.80
C GLY A 103 -2.78 7.75 11.70
N ILE A 104 -3.31 7.91 10.49
CA ILE A 104 -4.66 8.42 10.26
C ILE A 104 -5.46 7.36 9.51
N ASP A 105 -6.65 7.06 9.98
CA ASP A 105 -7.61 6.22 9.27
C ASP A 105 -9.03 6.68 9.65
N PHE A 106 -10.00 6.43 8.77
CA PHE A 106 -11.35 6.97 8.93
C PHE A 106 -12.12 6.33 10.09
N SER A 107 -11.84 5.06 10.40
CA SER A 107 -12.68 4.27 11.31
C SER A 107 -12.27 4.39 12.79
N GLU A 108 -13.20 4.81 13.65
CA GLU A 108 -12.99 4.73 15.11
C GLU A 108 -12.95 3.26 15.59
N ASP A 109 -13.68 2.36 14.92
CA ASP A 109 -13.68 0.94 15.26
C ASP A 109 -12.31 0.30 15.07
N VAL A 110 -11.54 0.78 14.09
CA VAL A 110 -10.15 0.36 13.84
C VAL A 110 -9.21 0.78 14.98
N ARG A 111 -9.48 1.89 15.68
CA ARG A 111 -8.72 2.31 16.87
C ARG A 111 -8.74 1.21 17.94
N SER A 112 -9.89 0.53 18.11
CA SER A 112 -10.05 -0.52 19.12
C SER A 112 -9.13 -1.72 18.90
N VAL A 113 -8.81 -2.03 17.64
CA VAL A 113 -7.94 -3.14 17.23
C VAL A 113 -6.50 -2.69 16.97
N THR A 114 -6.21 -1.38 16.93
CA THR A 114 -4.87 -0.81 16.70
C THR A 114 -3.83 -1.36 17.69
N TRP A 115 -2.61 -1.62 17.19
CA TRP A 115 -1.53 -2.17 18.00
C TRP A 115 -1.24 -1.31 19.25
N PRO A 116 -1.07 -1.91 20.45
CA PRO A 116 -0.94 -1.16 21.70
C PRO A 116 0.14 -0.08 21.69
N ASN A 117 1.30 -0.33 21.06
CA ASN A 117 2.41 0.62 21.05
C ASN A 117 2.21 1.83 20.12
N VAL A 118 1.17 1.82 19.27
CA VAL A 118 0.87 2.95 18.35
C VAL A 118 -0.55 3.49 18.50
N ARG A 119 -1.33 2.95 19.44
CA ARG A 119 -2.73 3.34 19.68
C ARG A 119 -2.87 4.82 20.05
N GLU A 120 -1.96 5.35 20.85
CA GLU A 120 -1.94 6.77 21.23
C GLU A 120 -1.50 7.69 20.08
N HIS A 121 -0.98 7.11 19.00
CA HIS A 121 -0.55 7.82 17.79
C HIS A 121 -1.55 7.70 16.63
N TYR A 122 -2.71 7.09 16.90
CA TYR A 122 -3.80 6.92 15.94
C TYR A 122 -4.78 8.08 16.02
N LEU A 123 -5.10 8.66 14.86
CA LEU A 123 -6.08 9.73 14.69
C LEU A 123 -7.22 9.23 13.80
N ALA A 124 -8.43 9.16 14.34
CA ALA A 124 -9.61 8.80 13.57
C ALA A 124 -10.16 10.00 12.79
N GLY A 125 -10.58 9.80 11.54
CA GLY A 125 -11.36 10.77 10.77
C GLY A 125 -10.86 10.98 9.34
N ASP A 126 -11.42 12.00 8.66
CA ASP A 126 -10.98 12.39 7.32
C ASP A 126 -9.53 12.86 7.36
N PHE A 127 -8.67 12.22 6.56
CA PHE A 127 -7.24 12.49 6.68
C PHE A 127 -6.82 13.84 6.11
N ALA A 128 -7.58 14.46 5.20
CA ALA A 128 -7.26 15.82 4.77
C ALA A 128 -7.46 16.80 5.92
N GLU A 129 -8.54 16.65 6.68
CA GLU A 129 -8.80 17.44 7.89
C GLU A 129 -7.71 17.22 8.95
N ARG A 130 -7.39 15.95 9.26
CA ARG A 130 -6.33 15.61 10.23
C ARG A 130 -4.95 16.12 9.80
N CYS A 131 -4.60 16.02 8.52
CA CYS A 131 -3.34 16.57 8.02
C CYS A 131 -3.26 18.09 8.20
N ARG A 132 -4.36 18.82 7.94
CA ARG A 132 -4.42 20.27 8.17
C ARG A 132 -4.32 20.63 9.65
N GLU A 133 -4.97 19.87 10.53
CA GLU A 133 -4.86 20.04 11.98
C GLU A 133 -3.41 19.89 12.43
N LEU A 134 -2.76 18.78 12.07
CA LEU A 134 -1.35 18.53 12.33
C LEU A 134 -0.46 19.65 11.77
N ALA A 135 -0.74 20.14 10.56
CA ALA A 135 0.01 21.23 9.97
C ALA A 135 -0.12 22.54 10.78
N ARG A 136 -1.33 22.87 11.26
CA ARG A 136 -1.61 24.04 12.13
C ARG A 136 -0.93 23.92 13.50
N GLU A 137 -0.83 22.70 14.03
CA GLU A 137 -0.08 22.39 15.25
C GLU A 137 1.45 22.45 15.07
N GLY A 138 1.92 22.74 13.85
CA GLY A 138 3.36 22.80 13.54
C GLY A 138 4.02 21.42 13.41
N ARG A 139 3.24 20.33 13.41
CA ARG A 139 3.76 18.97 13.19
C ARG A 139 4.25 18.85 11.75
N ARG A 140 5.39 18.18 11.56
CA ARG A 140 5.97 17.89 10.24
C ARG A 140 6.51 16.47 10.20
N PHE A 141 6.41 15.83 9.04
CA PHE A 141 6.84 14.45 8.81
C PHE A 141 7.87 14.38 7.69
N ASP A 142 8.90 13.55 7.87
CA ASP A 142 9.92 13.33 6.85
C ASP A 142 9.63 12.09 6.00
N THR A 143 8.63 11.28 6.37
CA THR A 143 8.20 10.14 5.55
C THR A 143 6.69 10.03 5.60
N LEU A 144 6.06 10.18 4.46
CA LEU A 144 4.60 10.17 4.32
C LEU A 144 4.21 8.98 3.47
N CYS A 145 3.39 8.11 4.03
CA CYS A 145 3.01 6.85 3.41
C CYS A 145 1.50 6.79 3.21
N ALA A 146 1.10 6.10 2.17
CA ALA A 146 -0.29 5.84 1.83
C ALA A 146 -0.32 4.52 1.06
N PHE A 147 -0.83 3.48 1.72
CA PHE A 147 -0.78 2.11 1.22
C PHE A 147 -2.19 1.61 0.95
N ASP A 148 -2.54 1.42 -0.33
CA ASP A 148 -3.87 0.96 -0.77
C ASP A 148 -5.01 1.80 -0.15
N ILE A 149 -4.89 3.12 -0.26
CA ILE A 149 -5.89 4.08 0.23
C ILE A 149 -6.38 5.05 -0.85
N TRP A 150 -5.53 5.40 -1.82
CA TRP A 150 -5.81 6.44 -2.81
C TRP A 150 -7.02 6.11 -3.69
N GLU A 151 -7.17 4.85 -4.05
CA GLU A 151 -8.23 4.26 -4.84
C GLU A 151 -9.58 4.22 -4.10
N HIS A 152 -9.57 4.33 -2.78
CA HIS A 152 -10.78 4.36 -1.95
C HIS A 152 -11.32 5.79 -1.76
N LEU A 153 -10.58 6.80 -2.22
CA LEU A 153 -10.96 8.20 -2.05
C LEU A 153 -11.91 8.67 -3.15
N LEU A 154 -12.69 9.70 -2.82
CA LEU A 154 -13.52 10.38 -3.80
C LEU A 154 -12.64 11.09 -4.84
N PRO A 155 -12.76 10.78 -6.15
CA PRO A 155 -11.89 11.37 -7.16
C PRO A 155 -11.95 12.91 -7.19
N ARG A 156 -13.12 13.51 -6.96
CA ARG A 156 -13.26 14.98 -6.91
C ARG A 156 -12.55 15.66 -5.74
N ARG A 157 -12.22 14.90 -4.68
CA ARG A 157 -11.49 15.39 -3.50
C ARG A 157 -9.99 15.03 -3.56
N LEU A 158 -9.52 14.34 -4.59
CA LEU A 158 -8.14 13.87 -4.65
C LEU A 158 -7.11 15.01 -4.54
N HIS A 159 -7.37 16.15 -5.21
CA HIS A 159 -6.58 17.37 -5.07
C HIS A 159 -6.49 17.85 -3.60
N GLU A 160 -7.63 17.85 -2.90
CA GLU A 160 -7.72 18.25 -1.51
C GLU A 160 -6.85 17.36 -0.61
N TYR A 161 -6.96 16.05 -0.80
CA TYR A 161 -6.23 15.03 -0.05
C TYR A 161 -4.72 15.13 -0.25
N ILE A 162 -4.26 15.18 -1.50
CA ILE A 162 -2.83 15.29 -1.81
C ILE A 162 -2.27 16.61 -1.27
N SER A 163 -2.99 17.73 -1.45
CA SER A 163 -2.55 19.03 -0.93
C SER A 163 -2.42 19.03 0.59
N ALA A 164 -3.36 18.40 1.30
CA ALA A 164 -3.30 18.31 2.76
C ALA A 164 -2.09 17.48 3.21
N LEU A 165 -1.84 16.33 2.58
CA LEU A 165 -0.68 15.48 2.87
C LEU A 165 0.64 16.22 2.62
N VAL A 166 0.76 16.92 1.48
CA VAL A 166 1.97 17.71 1.15
C VAL A 166 2.18 18.86 2.14
N SER A 167 1.12 19.45 2.68
CA SER A 167 1.22 20.59 3.61
C SER A 167 1.89 20.25 4.95
N VAL A 168 1.87 18.99 5.35
CA VAL A 168 2.45 18.51 6.62
C VAL A 168 3.85 17.88 6.43
N ALA A 169 4.39 17.92 5.22
CA ALA A 169 5.71 17.37 4.90
C ALA A 169 6.88 18.31 5.29
N SER A 170 7.98 17.74 5.81
CA SER A 170 9.27 18.42 5.96
C SER A 170 9.95 18.62 4.61
N GLU A 171 10.94 19.51 4.52
CA GLU A 171 11.66 19.80 3.26
C GLU A 171 12.32 18.54 2.67
N ASP A 172 12.88 17.67 3.52
CA ASP A 172 13.51 16.41 3.16
C ASP A 172 12.54 15.21 3.14
N ALA A 173 11.25 15.47 2.96
CA ALA A 173 10.23 14.43 2.98
C ALA A 173 10.32 13.50 1.77
N LEU A 174 10.18 12.21 2.05
CA LEU A 174 9.94 11.16 1.07
C LEU A 174 8.49 10.71 1.18
N PHE A 175 7.82 10.56 0.05
CA PHE A 175 6.46 10.06 -0.03
C PHE A 175 6.49 8.66 -0.63
N VAL A 176 5.86 7.68 0.01
CA VAL A 176 5.85 6.29 -0.44
C VAL A 176 4.42 5.82 -0.61
N PHE A 177 4.00 5.62 -1.85
CA PHE A 177 2.61 5.31 -2.18
C PHE A 177 2.52 3.93 -2.81
N VAL A 178 1.54 3.13 -2.40
CA VAL A 178 1.13 1.90 -3.10
C VAL A 178 -0.27 2.15 -3.65
N VAL A 179 -0.46 1.90 -4.94
CA VAL A 179 -1.70 2.21 -5.65
C VAL A 179 -1.93 1.16 -6.74
N PRO A 180 -3.16 0.63 -6.94
CA PRO A 180 -3.48 -0.23 -8.07
C PRO A 180 -3.31 0.52 -9.40
N ALA A 181 -2.09 0.45 -9.94
CA ALA A 181 -1.65 1.23 -11.07
C ALA A 181 -1.78 0.43 -12.37
N PHE A 182 -2.82 0.74 -13.15
CA PHE A 182 -3.10 0.04 -14.40
C PHE A 182 -2.11 0.42 -15.51
N GLY A 183 -1.78 -0.53 -16.37
CA GLY A 183 -0.85 -0.34 -17.49
C GLY A 183 0.62 -0.51 -17.13
N THR A 184 1.49 -0.32 -18.13
CA THR A 184 2.93 -0.57 -17.98
C THR A 184 3.65 0.65 -17.38
N ASP A 185 4.28 0.46 -16.23
CA ASP A 185 5.13 1.47 -15.60
C ASP A 185 6.61 1.32 -15.95
N ARG A 186 7.34 2.45 -15.99
CA ARG A 186 8.77 2.51 -16.36
C ARG A 186 9.74 1.93 -15.32
N VAL A 187 9.28 1.64 -14.11
CA VAL A 187 10.09 1.08 -13.02
C VAL A 187 9.66 -0.34 -12.68
N PHE A 188 8.36 -0.54 -12.42
CA PHE A 188 7.84 -1.82 -11.94
C PHE A 188 7.10 -2.63 -13.01
N GLY A 189 7.04 -2.17 -14.26
CA GLY A 189 6.35 -2.88 -15.33
C GLY A 189 4.83 -2.87 -15.17
N GLU A 190 4.14 -3.84 -15.78
CA GLU A 190 2.68 -3.96 -15.72
C GLU A 190 2.26 -4.81 -14.50
N GLN A 191 1.73 -4.17 -13.46
CA GLN A 191 1.19 -4.87 -12.27
C GLN A 191 -0.34 -5.07 -12.34
N PHE A 192 -1.04 -4.23 -13.09
CA PHE A 192 -2.47 -4.34 -13.31
C PHE A 192 -2.73 -4.15 -14.81
N PRO A 193 -2.98 -5.22 -15.58
CA PRO A 193 -3.28 -5.10 -17.00
C PRO A 193 -4.67 -4.49 -17.21
N LEU A 194 -4.99 -4.08 -18.44
CA LEU A 194 -6.39 -3.84 -18.79
C LEU A 194 -7.18 -5.13 -18.58
N GLU A 195 -8.30 -5.05 -17.84
CA GLU A 195 -9.10 -6.23 -17.51
C GLU A 195 -10.40 -6.32 -18.33
N MET A 196 -10.98 -5.17 -18.73
CA MET A 196 -12.28 -5.08 -19.41
C MET A 196 -12.20 -4.28 -20.70
N GLU A 197 -12.88 -4.73 -21.75
CA GLU A 197 -12.93 -4.05 -23.05
C GLU A 197 -13.56 -2.65 -22.94
N GLU A 198 -14.57 -2.50 -22.08
CA GLU A 198 -15.29 -1.24 -21.85
C GLU A 198 -14.38 -0.11 -21.36
N ASN A 199 -13.27 -0.46 -20.70
CA ASN A 199 -12.27 0.51 -20.23
C ASN A 199 -11.15 0.77 -21.25
N ARG A 200 -11.12 0.12 -22.41
CA ARG A 200 -10.01 0.23 -23.39
C ARG A 200 -9.74 1.67 -23.80
N ALA A 201 -10.78 2.43 -24.15
CA ALA A 201 -10.62 3.82 -24.56
C ALA A 201 -9.97 4.69 -23.47
N ARG A 202 -10.40 4.52 -22.21
CA ARG A 202 -9.84 5.24 -21.06
C ARG A 202 -8.40 4.78 -20.75
N PHE A 203 -8.13 3.49 -20.87
CA PHE A 203 -6.80 2.91 -20.72
C PHE A 203 -5.80 3.48 -21.74
N GLU A 204 -6.18 3.52 -23.03
CA GLU A 204 -5.36 4.09 -24.10
C GLU A 204 -5.16 5.61 -23.94
N ALA A 205 -6.19 6.31 -23.46
CA ALA A 205 -6.10 7.72 -23.08
C ALA A 205 -5.29 7.97 -21.80
N ARG A 206 -4.91 6.91 -21.07
CA ARG A 206 -4.23 6.97 -19.76
C ARG A 206 -5.00 7.80 -18.75
N GLU A 207 -6.29 7.53 -18.65
CA GLU A 207 -7.24 8.23 -17.79
C GLU A 207 -7.93 7.25 -16.82
N PRO A 208 -8.65 7.74 -15.79
CA PRO A 208 -9.45 6.90 -14.90
C PRO A 208 -10.57 6.19 -15.66
N PHE A 209 -10.85 4.98 -15.22
CA PHE A 209 -11.86 4.10 -15.78
C PHE A 209 -13.26 4.52 -15.33
N GLU A 210 -14.22 4.31 -16.22
CA GLU A 210 -15.63 4.61 -16.00
C GLU A 210 -16.40 3.34 -15.59
N PHE A 211 -15.83 2.16 -15.83
CA PHE A 211 -16.43 0.88 -15.48
C PHE A 211 -15.61 0.19 -14.38
N LEU A 212 -16.23 -0.03 -13.22
CA LEU A 212 -15.63 -0.69 -12.07
C LEU A 212 -16.22 -2.10 -11.93
N CYS A 213 -15.42 -3.11 -11.58
CA CYS A 213 -15.99 -4.44 -11.32
C CYS A 213 -16.90 -4.39 -10.10
N ALA A 214 -18.10 -4.94 -10.20
CA ALA A 214 -19.02 -5.06 -9.07
C ALA A 214 -18.66 -6.28 -8.22
N GLU A 215 -18.50 -6.09 -6.92
CA GLU A 215 -18.40 -7.19 -5.95
C GLU A 215 -19.76 -7.48 -5.31
N ARG A 216 -20.57 -6.43 -5.12
CA ARG A 216 -21.97 -6.53 -4.69
C ARG A 216 -22.87 -5.82 -5.68
N LEU A 217 -24.05 -6.38 -5.92
CA LEU A 217 -25.04 -5.83 -6.86
C LEU A 217 -26.13 -4.99 -6.18
N GLU A 218 -26.50 -5.29 -4.93
CA GLU A 218 -27.60 -4.61 -4.22
C GLU A 218 -27.29 -4.34 -2.73
N PRO A 219 -27.00 -3.09 -2.32
CA PRO A 219 -26.69 -1.98 -3.23
C PRO A 219 -25.35 -2.23 -3.95
N PRO A 220 -25.09 -1.58 -5.11
CA PRO A 220 -23.84 -1.73 -5.84
C PRO A 220 -22.62 -1.33 -5.00
N ILE A 221 -21.62 -2.21 -4.91
CA ILE A 221 -20.31 -1.95 -4.30
C ILE A 221 -19.21 -2.40 -5.27
N PRO A 222 -18.24 -1.53 -5.62
CA PRO A 222 -17.11 -1.91 -6.45
C PRO A 222 -16.21 -2.92 -5.75
N ALA A 223 -15.46 -3.69 -6.54
CA ALA A 223 -14.49 -4.64 -6.03
C ALA A 223 -13.48 -3.98 -5.10
N SER A 224 -13.30 -4.56 -3.90
CA SER A 224 -12.49 -4.02 -2.82
C SER A 224 -12.90 -2.61 -2.34
N GLY A 225 -14.09 -2.12 -2.73
CA GLY A 225 -14.54 -0.76 -2.44
C GLY A 225 -13.74 0.33 -3.17
N HIS A 226 -12.99 -0.02 -4.22
CA HIS A 226 -12.20 0.94 -5.00
C HIS A 226 -13.12 1.83 -5.85
N LEU A 227 -13.00 3.14 -5.66
CA LEU A 227 -13.68 4.16 -6.44
C LEU A 227 -12.84 4.62 -7.63
N ILE A 228 -11.51 4.49 -7.58
CA ILE A 228 -10.62 4.97 -8.64
C ILE A 228 -9.78 3.82 -9.17
N TRP A 229 -10.07 3.39 -10.40
CA TRP A 229 -9.18 2.57 -11.20
C TRP A 229 -8.60 3.44 -12.30
N ALA A 230 -7.27 3.55 -12.38
CA ALA A 230 -6.63 4.46 -13.31
C ALA A 230 -5.26 3.98 -13.76
N HIS A 231 -4.86 4.47 -14.93
CA HIS A 231 -3.55 4.21 -15.50
C HIS A 231 -2.42 4.77 -14.60
N THR A 232 -1.27 4.09 -14.52
CA THR A 232 -0.08 4.52 -13.76
C THR A 232 0.31 5.98 -14.04
N GLU A 233 0.33 6.36 -15.32
CA GLU A 233 0.64 7.73 -15.73
C GLU A 233 -0.38 8.77 -15.24
N TRP A 234 -1.65 8.39 -15.03
CA TRP A 234 -2.63 9.31 -14.45
C TRP A 234 -2.34 9.55 -12.97
N TRP A 235 -2.07 8.48 -12.21
CA TRP A 235 -1.69 8.58 -10.80
C TRP A 235 -0.45 9.44 -10.62
N GLU A 236 0.60 9.21 -11.42
CA GLU A 236 1.81 10.03 -11.38
C GLU A 236 1.49 11.52 -11.67
N ARG A 237 0.63 11.83 -12.64
CA ARG A 237 0.21 13.22 -12.91
C ARG A 237 -0.45 13.86 -11.69
N GLN A 238 -1.31 13.14 -10.96
CA GLN A 238 -1.96 13.69 -9.77
C GLN A 238 -0.94 14.10 -8.72
N PHE A 239 0.07 13.26 -8.46
CA PHE A 239 1.10 13.60 -7.47
C PHE A 239 2.02 14.72 -7.95
N VAL A 240 2.43 14.69 -9.23
CA VAL A 240 3.32 15.71 -9.81
C VAL A 240 2.70 17.10 -9.83
N GLN A 241 1.39 17.20 -10.08
CA GLN A 241 0.67 18.48 -10.02
C GLN A 241 0.73 19.16 -8.64
N HIS A 242 1.03 18.41 -7.59
CA HIS A 242 1.21 18.91 -6.22
C HIS A 242 2.68 19.17 -5.85
N GLY A 243 3.56 19.32 -6.84
CA GLY A 243 4.97 19.64 -6.63
C GLY A 243 5.80 18.46 -6.16
N LEU A 244 5.33 17.23 -6.39
CA LEU A 244 6.09 16.02 -6.10
C LEU A 244 6.88 15.59 -7.33
N GLU A 245 8.14 15.20 -7.13
CA GLU A 245 9.03 14.62 -8.13
C GLU A 245 9.25 13.15 -7.80
N ARG A 246 8.96 12.27 -8.77
CA ARG A 246 9.15 10.82 -8.65
C ARG A 246 10.65 10.49 -8.64
N LEU A 247 11.04 9.47 -7.88
CA LEU A 247 12.42 9.00 -7.75
C LEU A 247 12.62 7.58 -8.32
N PRO A 248 12.61 7.38 -9.65
CA PRO A 248 12.71 6.07 -10.28
C PRO A 248 13.94 5.25 -9.85
N ASP A 249 15.08 5.90 -9.65
CA ASP A 249 16.31 5.19 -9.25
C ASP A 249 16.22 4.64 -7.83
N VAL A 250 15.54 5.36 -6.93
CA VAL A 250 15.27 4.90 -5.57
C VAL A 250 14.30 3.71 -5.64
N GLU A 251 13.20 3.84 -6.39
CA GLU A 251 12.23 2.77 -6.59
C GLU A 251 12.89 1.49 -7.11
N ARG A 252 13.70 1.56 -8.19
CA ARG A 252 14.42 0.39 -8.75
C ARG A 252 15.29 -0.31 -7.71
N ARG A 253 15.96 0.45 -6.84
CA ARG A 253 16.80 -0.11 -5.76
C ARG A 253 15.94 -0.79 -4.70
N LEU A 254 14.77 -0.24 -4.38
CA LEU A 254 13.82 -0.86 -3.46
C LEU A 254 13.23 -2.14 -4.08
N HIS A 255 12.76 -2.12 -5.33
CA HIS A 255 12.26 -3.31 -6.05
C HIS A 255 13.28 -4.43 -6.09
N ALA A 256 14.54 -4.10 -6.39
CA ALA A 256 15.63 -5.07 -6.40
C ALA A 256 15.78 -5.80 -5.06
N VAL A 257 15.39 -5.18 -3.94
CA VAL A 257 15.49 -5.80 -2.61
C VAL A 257 14.18 -6.44 -2.17
N PHE A 258 13.05 -5.74 -2.32
CA PHE A 258 11.80 -6.05 -1.62
C PHE A 258 10.77 -6.85 -2.42
N ASP A 259 10.85 -6.94 -3.75
CA ASP A 259 9.83 -7.63 -4.57
C ASP A 259 9.62 -9.11 -4.18
N LEU A 260 10.68 -9.77 -3.69
CA LEU A 260 10.59 -11.15 -3.21
C LEU A 260 9.74 -11.33 -1.94
N PHE A 261 9.42 -10.24 -1.26
CA PHE A 261 8.60 -10.19 -0.05
C PHE A 261 7.23 -9.55 -0.29
N PHE A 262 7.03 -8.93 -1.45
CA PHE A 262 5.79 -8.27 -1.80
C PHE A 262 4.90 -9.17 -2.67
N PRO A 263 3.60 -9.27 -2.35
CA PRO A 263 2.61 -9.76 -3.31
C PRO A 263 2.57 -8.83 -4.52
N HIS A 264 2.00 -9.30 -5.63
CA HIS A 264 1.96 -8.55 -6.88
C HIS A 264 1.34 -7.16 -6.71
N SER A 265 0.24 -7.06 -5.97
CA SER A 265 -0.47 -5.80 -5.71
C SER A 265 0.43 -4.72 -5.11
N VAL A 266 1.26 -5.08 -4.12
CA VAL A 266 2.13 -4.14 -3.40
C VAL A 266 3.32 -3.66 -4.26
N ARG A 267 3.65 -4.34 -5.36
CA ARG A 267 4.77 -3.96 -6.24
C ARG A 267 4.46 -2.75 -7.13
N SER A 268 3.24 -2.23 -7.08
CA SER A 268 2.85 -0.99 -7.75
C SER A 268 3.10 0.23 -6.85
N PHE A 269 4.35 0.38 -6.39
CA PHE A 269 4.72 1.46 -5.48
C PHE A 269 5.55 2.56 -6.13
N TYR A 270 5.36 3.77 -5.62
CA TYR A 270 6.06 4.98 -6.04
C TYR A 270 6.81 5.58 -4.87
N VAL A 271 7.93 6.24 -5.17
CA VAL A 271 8.63 7.09 -4.20
C VAL A 271 8.76 8.49 -4.78
N PHE A 272 8.25 9.49 -4.06
CA PHE A 272 8.36 10.90 -4.45
C PHE A 272 9.10 11.74 -3.40
N CYS A 273 9.51 12.94 -3.80
CA CYS A 273 10.01 14.00 -2.93
C CYS A 273 9.58 15.38 -3.45
N ARG A 274 9.86 16.46 -2.71
CA ARG A 274 9.70 17.84 -3.23
C ARG A 274 10.97 18.42 -3.83
N ASP A 275 12.12 18.03 -3.27
CA ASP A 275 13.44 18.44 -3.75
C ASP A 275 14.40 17.24 -3.69
N PRO A 276 14.85 16.72 -4.84
CA PRO A 276 15.83 15.64 -4.91
C PRO A 276 17.13 15.93 -4.14
N ARG A 277 17.55 17.20 -4.05
CA ARG A 277 18.75 17.60 -3.32
C ARG A 277 18.57 17.45 -1.81
N ALA A 278 17.41 17.84 -1.29
CA ALA A 278 17.07 17.71 0.13
C ALA A 278 17.03 16.26 0.60
N VAL A 279 16.56 15.32 -0.25
CA VAL A 279 16.44 13.89 0.11
C VAL A 279 17.70 13.08 -0.19
N GLN A 280 18.66 13.61 -0.95
CA GLN A 280 19.90 12.91 -1.33
C GLN A 280 20.63 12.25 -0.14
N PRO A 281 20.79 12.88 1.05
CA PRO A 281 21.46 12.26 2.19
C PRO A 281 20.77 10.98 2.69
N ARG A 282 19.46 10.85 2.45
CA ARG A 282 18.61 9.73 2.85
C ARG A 282 18.48 8.65 1.79
N THR A 283 18.88 8.91 0.54
CA THR A 283 18.72 7.96 -0.57
C THR A 283 20.06 7.50 -1.15
N ARG A 284 21.14 8.29 -1.03
CA ARG A 284 22.46 7.98 -1.60
C ARG A 284 23.07 6.67 -1.08
N HIS A 285 22.75 6.27 0.15
CA HIS A 285 23.27 5.04 0.75
C HIS A 285 22.57 3.78 0.24
N LEU A 286 21.47 3.91 -0.49
CA LEU A 286 20.83 2.80 -1.20
C LEU A 286 21.70 2.36 -2.39
N LEU A 287 23.03 2.33 -2.23
CA LEU A 287 24.01 2.05 -3.27
C LEU A 287 23.64 0.76 -4.02
N PRO A 288 23.99 0.64 -5.31
CA PRO A 288 23.88 -0.61 -6.06
C PRO A 288 24.87 -1.63 -5.49
N GLY A 289 24.57 -2.17 -4.30
CA GLY A 289 25.20 -3.35 -3.76
C GLY A 289 24.46 -4.60 -4.25
N PRO A 290 25.04 -5.80 -4.06
CA PRO A 290 24.36 -7.03 -4.45
C PRO A 290 23.04 -7.12 -3.68
N ALA A 291 21.90 -7.09 -4.39
CA ALA A 291 20.58 -7.22 -3.80
C ALA A 291 20.48 -8.45 -2.89
N LEU A 292 21.24 -9.51 -3.20
CA LEU A 292 21.37 -10.73 -2.40
C LEU A 292 21.85 -10.49 -0.96
N VAL A 293 22.82 -9.59 -0.76
CA VAL A 293 23.36 -9.28 0.59
C VAL A 293 22.31 -8.54 1.42
N HIS A 294 21.64 -7.56 0.81
CA HIS A 294 20.56 -6.81 1.45
C HIS A 294 19.39 -7.73 1.82
N ARG A 295 18.97 -8.58 0.88
CA ARG A 295 17.95 -9.61 1.11
C ARG A 295 18.36 -10.52 2.26
N ALA A 296 19.58 -11.05 2.30
CA ALA A 296 20.04 -11.91 3.38
C ALA A 296 19.99 -11.23 4.77
N ARG A 297 20.36 -9.94 4.86
CA ARG A 297 20.24 -9.16 6.12
C ARG A 297 18.79 -8.96 6.53
N LEU A 298 17.91 -8.63 5.59
CA LEU A 298 16.47 -8.53 5.84
C LEU A 298 15.91 -9.86 6.39
N PHE A 299 16.30 -11.00 5.82
CA PHE A 299 15.92 -12.31 6.35
C PHE A 299 16.37 -12.53 7.79
N GLN A 300 17.59 -12.11 8.14
CA GLN A 300 18.10 -12.21 9.50
C GLN A 300 17.28 -11.35 10.46
N HIS A 301 17.02 -10.09 10.13
CA HIS A 301 16.17 -9.21 10.94
C HIS A 301 14.75 -9.76 11.11
N MET A 302 14.13 -10.26 10.03
CA MET A 302 12.81 -10.89 10.11
C MET A 302 12.84 -12.07 11.08
N ALA A 303 13.86 -12.93 10.99
CA ALA A 303 14.03 -14.07 11.88
C ALA A 303 14.16 -13.66 13.35
N GLU A 304 14.90 -12.59 13.61
CA GLU A 304 15.09 -12.01 14.95
C GLU A 304 13.80 -11.42 15.49
N ASP A 305 13.07 -10.65 14.69
CA ASP A 305 11.79 -10.05 15.09
C ASP A 305 10.73 -11.12 15.36
N ILE A 306 10.70 -12.20 14.57
CA ILE A 306 9.84 -13.37 14.83
C ILE A 306 10.22 -14.04 16.17
N ARG A 307 11.52 -14.25 16.43
CA ARG A 307 11.99 -14.86 17.69
C ARG A 307 11.70 -13.99 18.91
N ALA A 308 11.86 -12.68 18.77
CA ALA A 308 11.52 -11.69 19.78
C ALA A 308 10.01 -11.50 19.96
N ARG A 309 9.18 -12.27 19.23
CA ARG A 309 7.71 -12.19 19.22
C ARG A 309 7.17 -10.80 18.88
N ARG A 310 7.93 -10.01 18.13
CA ARG A 310 7.49 -8.71 17.58
C ARG A 310 6.54 -8.90 16.40
N ILE A 311 6.62 -10.06 15.74
CA ILE A 311 5.83 -10.45 14.57
C ILE A 311 5.36 -11.89 14.74
N THR A 312 4.06 -12.11 14.60
CA THR A 312 3.49 -13.45 14.46
C THR A 312 3.07 -13.65 13.01
N LEU A 313 3.58 -14.69 12.37
CA LEU A 313 3.34 -14.97 10.94
C LEU A 313 2.02 -15.72 10.72
N SER A 314 1.26 -15.30 9.70
CA SER A 314 0.15 -16.08 9.14
C SER A 314 0.65 -17.34 8.41
N GLY A 315 -0.27 -18.24 8.01
CA GLY A 315 0.05 -19.43 7.20
C GLY A 315 0.67 -19.06 5.85
N GLU A 316 0.07 -18.09 5.16
CA GLU A 316 0.63 -17.47 3.94
C GLU A 316 1.97 -16.82 4.21
N GLY A 317 2.11 -16.18 5.37
CA GLY A 317 3.36 -15.58 5.77
C GLY A 317 4.51 -16.56 5.95
N ARG A 318 4.22 -17.74 6.52
CA ARG A 318 5.17 -18.87 6.60
C ARG A 318 5.53 -19.41 5.22
N GLU A 319 4.57 -19.43 4.28
CA GLU A 319 4.80 -19.89 2.90
C GLU A 319 5.66 -18.90 2.12
N LEU A 320 5.41 -17.60 2.24
CA LEU A 320 6.26 -16.56 1.64
C LEU A 320 7.70 -16.69 2.15
N LEU A 321 7.88 -16.78 3.48
CA LEU A 321 9.19 -17.02 4.11
C LEU A 321 9.89 -18.27 3.56
N ARG A 322 9.14 -19.37 3.39
CA ARG A 322 9.65 -20.64 2.85
C ARG A 322 10.10 -20.47 1.40
N LYS A 323 9.27 -19.85 0.55
CA LYS A 323 9.60 -19.54 -0.84
C LYS A 323 10.85 -18.68 -0.91
N THR A 324 10.91 -17.57 -0.21
CA THR A 324 12.05 -16.67 -0.33
C THR A 324 13.36 -17.26 0.21
N VAL A 325 13.31 -18.10 1.26
CA VAL A 325 14.50 -18.85 1.74
C VAL A 325 14.97 -19.87 0.71
N SER A 326 14.05 -20.51 0.00
CA SER A 326 14.41 -21.42 -1.10
C SER A 326 15.08 -20.69 -2.26
N THR A 327 14.70 -19.43 -2.50
CA THR A 327 15.26 -18.57 -3.56
C THR A 327 16.62 -17.97 -3.19
N LEU A 328 16.88 -17.67 -1.92
CA LEU A 328 18.10 -16.99 -1.46
C LEU A 328 19.21 -17.95 -1.03
N ALA A 329 19.75 -18.71 -1.97
CA ALA A 329 20.75 -19.74 -1.69
C ALA A 329 22.20 -19.22 -1.44
N PRO A 330 22.55 -18.65 -0.27
CA PRO A 330 23.88 -18.93 0.28
C PRO A 330 23.86 -19.47 1.73
N ALA A 331 24.98 -20.09 2.12
CA ALA A 331 25.18 -20.82 3.38
C ALA A 331 24.79 -20.08 4.69
N PRO A 332 24.88 -18.73 4.81
CA PRO A 332 24.42 -18.01 6.00
C PRO A 332 22.89 -18.04 6.19
N VAL A 333 22.11 -18.02 5.10
CA VAL A 333 20.63 -18.06 5.12
C VAL A 333 20.14 -19.45 5.54
N LYS A 334 20.84 -20.53 5.12
CA LYS A 334 20.56 -21.90 5.57
C LYS A 334 20.75 -22.09 7.08
N ARG A 335 21.70 -21.37 7.71
CA ARG A 335 21.95 -21.44 9.15
C ARG A 335 20.85 -20.72 9.95
N ALA A 336 20.40 -19.54 9.52
CA ALA A 336 19.24 -18.85 10.09
C ALA A 336 17.93 -19.64 9.93
N TRP A 337 17.73 -20.28 8.77
CA TRP A 337 16.57 -21.14 8.50
C TRP A 337 16.54 -22.41 9.36
N ARG A 338 17.70 -23.04 9.64
CA ARG A 338 17.77 -24.19 10.55
C ARG A 338 17.28 -23.85 11.96
N THR A 339 17.48 -22.62 12.41
CA THR A 339 16.97 -22.13 13.70
C THR A 339 15.49 -21.73 13.64
N LEU A 340 14.98 -21.27 12.48
CA LEU A 340 13.56 -20.95 12.26
C LEU A 340 12.67 -22.19 11.99
N ARG A 341 13.25 -23.32 11.55
CA ARG A 341 12.51 -24.56 11.24
C ARG A 341 11.65 -25.08 12.39
N GLY A 342 11.99 -24.77 13.64
CA GLY A 342 11.18 -25.11 14.81
C GLY A 342 9.89 -24.30 14.95
N LEU A 343 9.84 -23.07 14.41
CA LEU A 343 8.72 -22.14 14.50
C LEU A 343 7.75 -22.23 13.30
N VAL A 344 8.16 -22.91 12.23
CA VAL A 344 7.40 -23.06 10.96
C VAL A 344 6.73 -24.43 10.84
N ARG A 345 6.95 -25.36 11.79
CA ARG A 345 6.22 -26.64 11.80
C ARG A 345 4.71 -26.39 11.97
N PRO A 346 3.86 -27.07 11.20
CA PRO A 346 2.44 -27.09 11.50
C PRO A 346 2.27 -27.75 12.88
N GLY A 347 1.45 -27.13 13.73
CA GLY A 347 0.83 -27.84 14.83
C GLY A 347 -0.19 -28.82 14.27
#